data_AF-A0A1X3D1U3-F1
#
_entry.id   AF-A0A1X3D1U3-F1
#
_cell.length_a   1.000
_cell.length_b   1.000
_cell.length_c   1.000
_cell.angle_alpha   90.00
_cell.angle_beta   90.00
_cell.angle_gamma   90.00
#
_symmetry.space_group_name_H-M   'P 1'
#
loop_
_entity.id
_entity.type
_entity.pdbx_description
1 polymer ?
#
loop_
_entity_poly.entity_id
_entity_poly.type
_entity_poly.pdbx_seq_one_letter_code
_entity_poly.pdbx_strand_id
1 'polypeptide(L)'
;AKDLIGIPWRVALALQADGWYLRQDIIWHKTNPMPESVTDRCVRSHEYLFLLSKNSRYYFDHEAIREPSDSYERPGASRQNDFCRTKGKYTAMPNPGQRATQHRSNREHTPARPLRNKRSVWPVSTVATRHDHLAAFPPKLIEPCILAGSRSGDVVLDPFSGSGTVAETANR
;
A
#
# COMPACT_ATOMS: atom_id res chain seq x y z
N ALA A 1 19.48 12.22 23.94
CA ALA A 1 18.39 13.17 23.61
C ALA A 1 17.14 12.38 23.25
N LYS A 2 15.93 12.95 23.39
CA LYS A 2 14.69 12.38 22.84
C LYS A 2 14.70 12.61 21.33
N ASP A 3 15.22 11.64 20.57
CA ASP A 3 15.41 11.77 19.13
C ASP A 3 14.99 10.49 18.41
N LEU A 4 14.23 10.65 17.33
CA LEU A 4 13.75 9.53 16.52
C LEU A 4 14.88 9.10 15.59
N ILE A 5 15.58 8.03 15.97
CA ILE A 5 16.73 7.54 15.21
C ILE A 5 16.39 6.88 13.87
N GLY A 6 15.10 6.65 13.60
CA GLY A 6 14.62 6.19 12.29
C GLY A 6 15.08 4.78 11.91
N ILE A 7 15.19 3.84 12.86
CA ILE A 7 15.68 2.47 12.62
C ILE A 7 15.09 1.82 11.35
N PRO A 8 13.75 1.81 11.12
CA PRO A 8 13.21 1.17 9.93
C PRO A 8 13.75 1.76 8.63
N TRP A 9 13.84 3.10 8.56
CA TRP A 9 14.38 3.80 7.39
C TRP A 9 15.89 3.63 7.25
N ARG A 10 16.64 3.55 8.36
CA ARG A 10 18.07 3.24 8.31
C ARG A 10 18.32 1.87 7.69
N VAL A 11 17.51 0.86 8.03
CA VAL A 11 17.59 -0.47 7.42
C VAL A 11 17.22 -0.41 5.93
N ALA A 12 16.12 0.26 5.57
CA ALA A 12 15.69 0.39 4.18
C ALA A 12 16.76 1.08 3.29
N LEU A 13 17.35 2.17 3.78
CA LEU A 13 18.39 2.91 3.08
C LEU A 13 19.71 2.13 3.01
N ALA A 14 20.08 1.39 4.05
CA ALA A 14 21.24 0.51 4.01
C ALA A 14 21.07 -0.59 2.95
N LEU A 15 19.91 -1.27 2.91
CA LEU A 15 19.61 -2.27 1.88
C LEU A 15 19.61 -1.66 0.47
N GLN A 16 19.12 -0.43 0.32
CA GLN A 16 19.17 0.27 -0.95
C GLN A 16 20.60 0.58 -1.40
N ALA A 17 21.46 1.02 -0.47
CA ALA A 17 22.89 1.20 -0.72
C ALA A 17 23.59 -0.12 -1.09
N ASP A 18 23.12 -1.24 -0.54
CA ASP A 18 23.57 -2.61 -0.87
C ASP A 18 22.97 -3.15 -2.19
N GLY A 19 22.28 -2.31 -2.97
CA GLY A 19 21.79 -2.64 -4.31
C GLY A 19 20.37 -3.20 -4.37
N TRP A 20 19.63 -3.23 -3.27
CA TRP A 20 18.21 -3.53 -3.29
C TRP A 20 17.40 -2.35 -3.83
N TYR A 21 16.28 -2.66 -4.47
CA TYR A 21 15.32 -1.67 -4.92
C TYR A 21 14.25 -1.49 -3.85
N LEU A 22 14.26 -0.35 -3.14
CA LEU A 22 13.14 0.08 -2.32
C LEU A 22 11.99 0.52 -3.23
N ARG A 23 10.92 -0.27 -3.30
CA ARG A 23 9.81 -0.08 -4.24
C ARG A 23 8.66 0.71 -3.66
N GLN A 24 8.40 0.53 -2.37
CA GLN A 24 7.29 1.17 -1.71
C GLN A 24 7.47 1.17 -0.20
N ASP A 25 7.06 2.27 0.43
CA ASP A 25 6.75 2.37 1.84
C ASP A 25 5.23 2.27 2.03
N ILE A 26 4.80 1.25 2.76
CA ILE A 26 3.40 1.00 3.09
C ILE A 26 3.20 1.38 4.55
N ILE A 27 2.11 2.09 4.84
CA ILE A 27 1.72 2.49 6.19
C ILE A 27 0.70 1.49 6.72
N TRP A 28 1.09 0.68 7.70
CA TRP A 28 0.12 -0.03 8.52
C TRP A 28 -0.50 0.96 9.50
N HIS A 29 -1.74 1.37 9.23
CA HIS A 29 -2.54 2.16 10.14
C HIS A 29 -3.25 1.22 11.13
N LYS A 30 -2.81 1.25 12.39
CA LYS A 30 -3.41 0.50 13.48
C LYS A 30 -4.67 1.22 13.92
N THR A 31 -5.84 0.62 13.69
CA THR A 31 -7.14 1.24 14.04
C THR A 31 -7.46 1.16 15.53
N ASN A 32 -6.75 0.31 16.28
CA ASN A 32 -6.85 0.10 17.73
C ASN A 32 -5.46 0.16 18.38
N PRO A 33 -4.71 1.26 18.22
CA PRO A 33 -3.37 1.37 18.79
C PRO A 33 -3.46 1.41 20.31
N MET A 34 -2.50 0.79 20.99
CA MET A 34 -2.39 0.89 22.45
C MET A 34 -2.12 2.36 22.83
N PRO A 35 -2.80 2.92 23.83
CA PRO A 35 -2.50 4.26 24.32
C PRO A 35 -1.05 4.35 24.82
N GLU A 36 -0.41 5.49 24.57
CA GLU A 36 0.91 5.80 25.11
C GLU A 36 0.79 6.96 26.10
N SER A 37 1.45 6.84 27.25
CA SER A 37 1.57 7.93 28.23
C SER A 37 2.66 8.92 27.78
N VAL A 38 2.30 9.79 26.83
CA VAL A 38 3.20 10.78 26.22
C VAL A 38 2.52 12.15 26.18
N THR A 39 3.29 13.21 26.47
CA THR A 39 2.78 14.59 26.54
C THR A 39 3.43 15.54 25.54
N ASP A 40 4.54 15.14 24.93
CA ASP A 40 5.38 15.98 24.08
C ASP A 40 5.40 15.54 22.60
N ARG A 41 4.51 14.61 22.21
CA ARG A 41 4.30 14.17 20.82
C ARG A 41 2.96 13.44 20.65
N CYS A 42 2.60 13.15 19.40
CA CYS A 42 1.49 12.25 19.09
C CYS A 42 1.80 10.79 19.50
N VAL A 43 0.75 10.06 19.85
CA VAL A 43 0.79 8.58 20.04
C VAL A 43 1.09 7.90 18.71
N ARG A 44 1.91 6.84 18.70
CA ARG A 44 2.23 6.10 17.48
C ARG A 44 1.08 5.17 17.11
N SER A 45 0.36 5.52 16.05
CA SER A 45 -0.76 4.74 15.51
C SER A 45 -0.43 3.99 14.22
N HIS A 46 0.83 4.00 13.77
CA HIS A 46 1.24 3.33 12.55
C HIS A 46 2.62 2.69 12.61
N GLU A 47 2.85 1.77 11.68
CA GLU A 47 4.15 1.17 11.40
C GLU A 47 4.40 1.10 9.90
N TYR A 48 5.67 0.96 9.52
CA TYR A 48 6.10 0.85 8.12
C TYR A 48 6.23 -0.61 7.71
N LEU A 49 5.73 -0.92 6.52
CA LEU A 49 6.06 -2.14 5.77
C LEU A 49 6.81 -1.70 4.51
N PHE A 50 8.04 -2.15 4.34
CA PHE A 50 8.82 -1.84 3.15
C PHE A 50 8.74 -2.98 2.14
N LEU A 51 8.36 -2.65 0.90
CA LEU A 51 8.49 -3.55 -0.23
C LEU A 51 9.86 -3.33 -0.87
N LEU A 52 10.75 -4.31 -0.72
CA LEU A 52 12.05 -4.32 -1.38
C LEU A 52 12.12 -5.44 -2.43
N SER A 53 12.96 -5.25 -3.44
CA SER A 53 13.24 -6.26 -4.47
C SER A 53 14.73 -6.31 -4.80
N LYS A 54 15.24 -7.50 -5.14
CA LYS A 54 16.61 -7.65 -5.67
C LYS A 54 16.74 -7.18 -7.13
N ASN A 55 15.64 -7.07 -7.86
CA ASN A 55 15.62 -6.75 -9.29
C ASN A 55 14.69 -5.57 -9.59
N SER A 56 15.06 -4.75 -10.58
CA SER A 56 14.23 -3.63 -11.07
C SER A 56 12.89 -4.10 -11.67
N ARG A 57 12.90 -5.30 -12.27
CA ARG A 57 11.71 -6.05 -12.70
C ARG A 57 11.57 -7.27 -11.79
N TYR A 58 10.44 -7.36 -11.11
CA TYR A 58 10.13 -8.44 -10.17
C TYR A 58 8.65 -8.80 -10.30
N TYR A 59 8.30 -9.98 -9.79
CA TYR A 59 6.91 -10.41 -9.76
C TYR A 59 6.11 -9.55 -8.77
N PHE A 60 4.96 -9.05 -9.21
CA PHE A 60 4.01 -8.35 -8.36
C PHE A 60 2.60 -8.49 -8.95
N ASP A 61 1.77 -9.33 -8.33
CA ASP A 61 0.37 -9.50 -8.73
C ASP A 61 -0.51 -8.44 -8.05
N HIS A 62 -0.61 -7.29 -8.69
CA HIS A 62 -1.50 -6.23 -8.24
C HIS A 62 -2.98 -6.57 -8.39
N GLU A 63 -3.35 -7.54 -9.24
CA GLU A 63 -4.73 -7.92 -9.49
C GLU A 63 -5.29 -8.73 -8.33
N ALA A 64 -4.47 -9.64 -7.78
CA ALA A 64 -4.80 -10.47 -6.62
C ALA A 64 -5.14 -9.68 -5.36
N ILE A 65 -4.69 -8.41 -5.25
CA ILE A 65 -4.89 -7.58 -4.06
C ILE A 65 -5.74 -6.33 -4.31
N ARG A 66 -6.47 -6.26 -5.44
CA ARG A 66 -7.34 -5.12 -5.74
C ARG A 66 -8.40 -4.92 -4.65
N GLU A 67 -8.76 -3.66 -4.43
CA GLU A 67 -9.76 -3.28 -3.44
C GLU A 67 -10.98 -2.64 -4.10
N PRO A 68 -12.16 -2.67 -3.46
CA PRO A 68 -13.33 -1.95 -3.94
C PRO A 68 -13.04 -0.47 -4.19
N SER A 69 -13.58 0.05 -5.29
CA SER A 69 -13.45 1.45 -5.66
C SER A 69 -14.53 2.29 -4.99
N ASP A 70 -14.16 3.28 -4.17
CA ASP A 70 -15.11 4.23 -3.56
C ASP A 70 -15.97 5.01 -4.59
N SER A 71 -15.53 5.04 -5.85
CA SER A 71 -16.19 5.75 -6.95
C SER A 71 -17.13 4.88 -7.76
N TYR A 72 -17.08 3.56 -7.60
CA TYR A 72 -18.01 2.67 -8.27
C TYR A 72 -19.42 2.89 -7.69
N GLU A 73 -20.44 2.93 -8.54
CA GLU A 73 -21.86 3.16 -8.19
C GLU A 73 -22.20 4.51 -7.56
N ARG A 74 -21.21 5.37 -7.26
CA ARG A 74 -21.48 6.72 -6.78
C ARG A 74 -22.13 7.56 -7.90
N PRO A 75 -23.29 8.20 -7.67
CA PRO A 75 -23.92 9.05 -8.67
C PRO A 75 -22.95 10.12 -9.20
N GLY A 76 -22.73 10.15 -10.51
CA GLY A 76 -21.84 11.12 -11.16
C GLY A 76 -20.34 10.82 -11.06
N ALA A 77 -19.90 9.75 -10.40
CA ALA A 77 -18.48 9.39 -10.30
C ALA A 77 -17.82 9.17 -11.66
N SER A 78 -18.52 8.50 -12.59
CA SER A 78 -18.02 8.34 -13.96
C SER A 78 -17.75 9.71 -14.59
N ARG A 79 -18.59 10.73 -14.36
CA ARG A 79 -18.42 12.09 -14.91
C ARG A 79 -17.34 12.91 -14.19
N GLN A 80 -17.06 12.59 -12.93
CA GLN A 80 -15.98 13.23 -12.16
C GLN A 80 -14.60 12.79 -12.66
N ASN A 81 -14.46 11.50 -12.95
CA ASN A 81 -13.21 10.91 -13.44
C ASN A 81 -13.10 10.91 -14.97
N ASP A 82 -14.17 11.30 -15.67
CA ASP A 82 -14.18 11.42 -17.12
C ASP A 82 -13.55 12.73 -17.60
N PHE A 83 -12.50 12.56 -18.40
CA PHE A 83 -11.79 13.65 -19.06
C PHE A 83 -12.36 13.95 -20.46
N CYS A 84 -13.39 13.22 -20.90
CA CYS A 84 -14.20 13.56 -22.06
C CYS A 84 -15.09 14.77 -21.76
N ARG A 85 -14.56 15.97 -22.00
CA ARG A 85 -15.31 17.23 -21.79
C ARG A 85 -15.20 18.12 -23.02
N THR A 86 -16.35 18.65 -23.42
CA THR A 86 -16.49 19.61 -24.52
C THR A 86 -16.44 21.07 -24.05
N LYS A 87 -16.75 21.35 -22.77
CA LYS A 87 -16.76 22.71 -22.19
C LYS A 87 -16.28 22.70 -20.72
N GLY A 88 -15.38 23.63 -20.38
CA GLY A 88 -14.87 23.86 -19.03
C GLY A 88 -13.85 25.01 -19.00
N LYS A 89 -13.63 25.64 -17.84
CA LYS A 89 -12.73 26.80 -17.64
C LYS A 89 -11.23 26.49 -17.85
N TYR A 90 -10.86 25.24 -18.08
CA TYR A 90 -9.47 24.79 -17.93
C TYR A 90 -8.89 24.35 -19.27
N THR A 91 -7.86 25.11 -19.66
CA THR A 91 -6.81 24.82 -20.64
C THR A 91 -7.23 24.61 -22.09
N ALA A 92 -7.41 25.72 -22.82
CA ALA A 92 -7.37 25.74 -24.28
C ALA A 92 -5.98 25.39 -24.84
N MET A 93 -4.93 25.50 -24.02
CA MET A 93 -3.54 25.19 -24.37
C MET A 93 -3.04 23.99 -23.56
N PRO A 94 -2.25 23.08 -24.17
CA PRO A 94 -1.55 22.02 -23.44
C PRO A 94 -0.61 22.60 -22.38
N ASN A 95 -0.43 21.90 -21.26
CA ASN A 95 0.63 22.22 -20.31
C ASN A 95 2.01 22.04 -20.98
N PRO A 96 3.04 22.80 -20.59
CA PRO A 96 4.39 22.62 -21.09
C PRO A 96 4.84 21.15 -20.98
N GLY A 97 5.35 20.57 -22.08
CA GLY A 97 5.73 19.16 -22.16
C GLY A 97 4.59 18.19 -22.53
N GLN A 98 3.35 18.66 -22.66
CA GLN A 98 2.23 17.83 -23.13
C GLN A 98 1.87 18.15 -24.58
N ARG A 99 1.63 17.10 -25.37
CA ARG A 99 1.21 17.23 -26.78
C ARG A 99 -0.26 17.64 -26.95
N ALA A 100 -1.07 17.53 -25.90
CA ALA A 100 -2.51 17.78 -25.96
C ALA A 100 -3.06 18.18 -24.59
N THR A 101 -4.23 18.82 -24.58
CA THR A 101 -4.97 19.17 -23.37
C THR A 101 -5.43 17.93 -22.61
N GLN A 102 -5.53 18.05 -21.28
CA GLN A 102 -5.96 16.96 -20.41
C GLN A 102 -7.43 16.57 -20.67
N HIS A 103 -8.28 17.57 -20.91
CA HIS A 103 -9.68 17.41 -21.29
C HIS A 103 -9.84 17.52 -22.81
N ARG A 104 -10.47 16.52 -23.41
CA ARG A 104 -10.68 16.44 -24.87
C ARG A 104 -12.01 15.79 -25.18
N SER A 105 -12.75 16.36 -26.12
CA SER A 105 -14.05 15.84 -26.58
C SER A 105 -13.95 14.52 -27.34
N ASN A 106 -12.79 14.22 -27.93
CA ASN A 106 -12.54 12.99 -28.69
C ASN A 106 -12.01 11.83 -27.84
N ARG A 107 -11.97 11.97 -26.51
CA ARG A 107 -11.53 10.91 -25.62
C ARG A 107 -12.68 9.95 -25.32
N GLU A 108 -12.39 8.66 -25.30
CA GLU A 108 -13.38 7.67 -24.85
C GLU A 108 -13.75 7.88 -23.38
N HIS A 109 -15.04 7.71 -23.10
CA HIS A 109 -15.57 7.75 -21.74
C HIS A 109 -14.88 6.67 -20.90
N THR A 110 -14.31 7.07 -19.77
CA THR A 110 -13.71 6.13 -18.82
C THR A 110 -14.73 5.81 -17.72
N PRO A 111 -15.39 4.64 -17.75
CA PRO A 111 -16.38 4.30 -16.74
C PRO A 111 -15.70 4.08 -15.37
N ALA A 112 -16.45 4.38 -14.29
CA ALA A 112 -16.04 3.97 -12.96
C ALA A 112 -15.92 2.44 -12.91
N ARG A 113 -14.81 1.94 -12.37
CA ARG A 113 -14.52 0.50 -12.26
C ARG A 113 -14.86 -0.01 -10.86
N PRO A 114 -15.34 -1.27 -10.72
CA PRO A 114 -15.70 -1.85 -9.43
C PRO A 114 -14.51 -1.99 -8.49
N LEU A 115 -13.36 -2.35 -9.05
CA LEU A 115 -12.13 -2.58 -8.31
C LEU A 115 -11.07 -1.55 -8.70
N ARG A 116 -10.19 -1.21 -7.77
CA ARG A 116 -9.03 -0.35 -7.96
C ARG A 116 -7.76 -1.00 -7.40
N ASN A 117 -6.61 -0.42 -7.72
CA ASN A 117 -5.35 -0.83 -7.12
C ASN A 117 -5.36 -0.54 -5.62
N LYS A 118 -4.81 -1.45 -4.83
CA LYS A 118 -4.66 -1.30 -3.37
C LYS A 118 -3.88 -0.03 -3.05
N ARG A 119 -4.36 0.76 -2.10
CA ARG A 119 -3.65 1.97 -1.62
C ARG A 119 -2.51 1.59 -0.68
N SER A 120 -1.58 2.51 -0.44
CA SER A 120 -0.40 2.30 0.42
C SER A 120 -0.65 2.46 1.93
N VAL A 121 -1.85 2.87 2.33
CA VAL A 121 -2.23 3.02 3.76
C VAL A 121 -3.25 1.96 4.10
N TRP A 122 -2.88 1.01 4.95
CA TRP A 122 -3.65 -0.18 5.26
C TRP A 122 -4.25 -0.08 6.67
N PRO A 123 -5.57 0.18 6.80
CA PRO A 123 -6.23 0.14 8.10
C PRO A 123 -6.42 -1.31 8.53
N VAL A 124 -5.57 -1.78 9.46
CA VAL A 124 -5.65 -3.15 9.99
C VAL A 124 -5.52 -3.10 11.51
N SER A 125 -6.51 -3.67 12.20
CA SER A 125 -6.48 -3.75 13.67
C SER A 125 -5.48 -4.80 14.14
N THR A 126 -4.79 -4.53 15.25
CA THR A 126 -4.04 -5.56 15.96
C THR A 126 -5.01 -6.59 16.54
N VAL A 127 -4.62 -7.86 16.53
CA VAL A 127 -5.40 -8.96 17.10
C VAL A 127 -4.56 -9.57 18.22
N ALA A 128 -5.17 -9.77 19.39
CA ALA A 128 -4.51 -10.45 20.49
C ALA A 128 -4.19 -11.89 20.07
N THR A 129 -2.92 -12.29 20.16
CA THR A 129 -2.52 -13.67 19.94
C THR A 129 -2.65 -14.47 21.22
N ARG A 130 -3.05 -15.74 21.09
CA ARG A 130 -3.07 -16.71 22.21
C ARG A 130 -1.68 -17.25 22.54
N HIS A 131 -0.68 -16.92 21.73
CA HIS A 131 0.71 -17.30 21.90
C HIS A 131 1.47 -16.20 22.65
N ASP A 132 2.46 -16.58 23.45
CA ASP A 132 3.35 -15.68 24.21
C ASP A 132 4.33 -14.87 23.33
N HIS A 133 3.96 -14.63 22.08
CA HIS A 133 4.75 -13.81 21.16
C HIS A 133 4.34 -12.34 21.29
N LEU A 134 5.22 -11.52 21.85
CA LEU A 134 4.95 -10.12 22.18
C LEU A 134 4.71 -9.23 20.95
N ALA A 135 5.26 -9.59 19.79
CA ALA A 135 5.26 -8.77 18.59
C ALA A 135 4.52 -9.43 17.42
N ALA A 136 3.37 -10.03 17.69
CA ALA A 136 2.55 -10.63 16.64
C ALA A 136 1.79 -9.58 15.81
N PHE A 137 1.65 -9.85 14.52
CA PHE A 137 0.82 -9.09 13.59
C PHE A 137 -0.36 -9.94 13.10
N PRO A 138 -1.46 -9.34 12.63
CA PRO A 138 -2.62 -10.08 12.16
C PRO A 138 -2.39 -10.68 10.75
N PRO A 139 -2.94 -11.87 10.44
CA PRO A 139 -2.85 -12.47 9.10
C PRO A 139 -3.26 -11.53 7.96
N LYS A 140 -4.32 -10.74 8.17
CA LYS A 140 -4.84 -9.75 7.19
C LYS A 140 -3.82 -8.69 6.77
N LEU A 141 -2.78 -8.46 7.56
CA LEU A 141 -1.70 -7.53 7.20
C LEU A 141 -0.74 -8.14 6.18
N ILE A 142 -0.48 -9.44 6.27
CA ILE A 142 0.54 -10.14 5.46
C ILE A 142 -0.06 -10.87 4.25
N GLU A 143 -1.32 -11.27 4.33
CA GLU A 143 -2.06 -11.85 3.21
C GLU A 143 -1.85 -11.09 1.88
N PRO A 144 -2.02 -9.75 1.78
CA PRO A 144 -1.74 -9.04 0.54
C PRO A 144 -0.26 -9.08 0.11
N CYS A 145 0.69 -9.20 1.06
CA CYS A 145 2.11 -9.32 0.74
C CYS A 145 2.40 -10.67 0.07
N ILE A 146 1.78 -11.76 0.54
CA ILE A 146 1.93 -13.10 -0.04
C ILE A 146 1.24 -13.15 -1.41
N LEU A 147 -0.01 -12.72 -1.49
CA LEU A 147 -0.80 -12.75 -2.74
C LEU A 147 -0.15 -11.92 -3.85
N ALA A 148 0.35 -10.72 -3.54
CA ALA A 148 1.02 -9.90 -4.54
C ALA A 148 2.47 -10.35 -4.80
N GLY A 149 3.16 -10.90 -3.79
CA GLY A 149 4.59 -11.17 -3.85
C GLY A 149 4.99 -12.57 -4.29
N SER A 150 4.06 -13.52 -4.35
CA SER A 150 4.35 -14.94 -4.63
C SER A 150 3.27 -15.61 -5.48
N ARG A 151 3.62 -16.76 -6.06
CA ARG A 151 2.70 -17.67 -6.78
C ARG A 151 2.45 -18.91 -5.95
N SER A 152 1.39 -19.65 -6.28
CA SER A 152 1.18 -20.97 -5.72
C SER A 152 2.38 -21.87 -6.01
N GLY A 153 2.90 -22.53 -4.97
CA GLY A 153 4.10 -23.36 -5.02
C GLY A 153 5.43 -22.62 -4.81
N ASP A 154 5.44 -21.28 -4.73
CA ASP A 154 6.64 -20.55 -4.34
C ASP A 154 6.99 -20.76 -2.86
N VAL A 155 8.26 -20.55 -2.51
CA VAL A 155 8.73 -20.62 -1.13
C VAL A 155 8.65 -19.25 -0.48
N VAL A 156 7.94 -19.15 0.64
CA VAL A 156 7.90 -17.95 1.50
C VAL A 156 8.80 -18.16 2.72
N LEU A 157 9.77 -17.27 2.93
CA LEU A 157 10.71 -17.33 4.05
C LEU A 157 10.43 -16.21 5.06
N ASP A 158 10.27 -16.58 6.32
CA ASP A 158 10.28 -15.67 7.46
C ASP A 158 11.27 -16.16 8.53
N PRO A 159 12.47 -15.56 8.61
CA PRO A 159 13.49 -15.96 9.58
C PRO A 159 13.20 -15.44 11.01
N PHE A 160 12.16 -14.62 11.18
CA PHE A 160 11.73 -14.05 12.47
C PHE A 160 10.27 -14.44 12.75
N SER A 161 9.93 -15.69 12.46
CA SER A 161 8.56 -16.18 12.36
C SER A 161 7.69 -15.98 13.60
N GLY A 162 8.28 -15.86 14.79
CA GLY A 162 7.57 -15.48 16.00
C GLY A 162 6.36 -16.38 16.29
N SER A 163 5.15 -15.82 16.23
CA SER A 163 3.88 -16.56 16.37
C SER A 163 3.54 -17.49 15.20
N GLY A 164 4.34 -17.54 14.15
CA GLY A 164 4.13 -18.40 12.97
C GLY A 164 3.09 -17.86 11.97
N THR A 165 2.67 -16.60 12.10
CA THR A 165 1.57 -16.02 11.32
C THR A 165 1.81 -16.05 9.81
N VAL A 166 3.06 -15.87 9.35
CA VAL A 166 3.39 -15.96 7.92
C VAL A 166 3.18 -17.37 7.40
N ALA A 167 3.68 -18.38 8.13
CA ALA A 167 3.53 -19.78 7.75
C ALA A 167 2.05 -20.20 7.75
N GLU A 168 1.27 -19.76 8.76
CA GLU A 168 -0.17 -20.00 8.79
C GLU A 168 -0.87 -19.39 7.57
N THR A 169 -0.51 -18.15 7.20
CA THR A 169 -1.16 -17.43 6.09
C THR A 169 -0.76 -18.01 4.72
N ALA A 170 0.50 -18.44 4.56
CA ALA A 170 1.00 -19.00 3.31
C ALA A 170 0.44 -20.39 2.99
N ASN A 171 -0.03 -21.13 4.01
CA ASN A 171 -0.55 -22.49 3.87
C ASN A 171 -2.08 -22.55 3.68
N ARG A 172 -2.76 -21.41 3.53
CA ARG A 172 -4.20 -21.33 3.26
C ARG A 172 -4.47 -21.34 1.76
#